data_AF-A0A7C3G7S4-F1
#
_entry.id   AF-A0A7C3G7S4-F1
#
_cell.length_a   1.000
_cell.length_b   1.000
_cell.length_c   1.000
_cell.angle_alpha   90.00
_cell.angle_beta   90.00
_cell.angle_gamma   90.00
#
_symmetry.space_group_name_H-M   'P 1'
#
loop_
_entity.id
_entity.type
_entity.pdbx_description
1 polymer ?
#
loop_
_entity_poly.entity_id
_entity_poly.type
_entity_poly.pdbx_seq_one_letter_code
_entity_poly.pdbx_strand_id
1 'polypeptide(L)'
;MDKATTRRNFLRSAGAAAAWAGPGPYAAAAPARPGPNDTIGLGLIGCGARGRKRFIPYYNEQPGVRFTAVCDVNAKYLEEGRR
;
A
#
# COMPACT_ATOMS: atom_id res chain seq x y z
N MET A 1 -15.17 22.46 -54.05
CA MET A 1 -15.41 21.00 -54.03
C MET A 1 -14.99 20.49 -52.68
N ASP A 2 -15.94 20.35 -51.77
CA ASP A 2 -15.68 19.93 -50.40
C ASP A 2 -15.27 18.45 -50.42
N LYS A 3 -14.04 18.18 -49.97
CA LYS A 3 -13.51 16.82 -49.91
C LYS A 3 -14.28 16.10 -48.80
N ALA A 4 -15.30 15.33 -49.18
CA ALA A 4 -16.13 14.59 -48.25
C ALA A 4 -15.25 13.79 -47.27
N THR A 5 -15.45 14.01 -45.97
CA THR A 5 -14.74 13.28 -44.93
C THR A 5 -15.09 11.80 -45.03
N THR A 6 -14.15 10.99 -45.51
CA THR A 6 -14.31 9.55 -45.54
C THR A 6 -13.97 8.96 -44.16
N ARG A 7 -14.62 7.85 -43.80
CA ARG A 7 -14.33 7.11 -42.55
C ARG A 7 -12.83 6.82 -42.39
N ARG A 8 -12.13 6.54 -43.49
CA ARG A 8 -10.70 6.26 -43.52
C ARG A 8 -9.84 7.48 -43.18
N ASN A 9 -10.24 8.66 -43.64
CA ASN A 9 -9.56 9.93 -43.30
C ASN A 9 -9.83 10.33 -41.84
N PHE A 10 -11.03 10.07 -41.35
CA PHE A 10 -11.38 10.27 -39.94
C PHE A 10 -10.58 9.36 -39.00
N LEU A 11 -10.53 8.05 -39.27
CA LEU A 11 -9.76 7.11 -38.44
C LEU A 11 -8.26 7.41 -38.46
N ARG A 12 -7.72 7.82 -39.62
CA ARG A 12 -6.30 8.20 -39.75
C ARG A 12 -5.96 9.44 -38.94
N SER A 13 -6.83 10.45 -38.93
CA SER A 13 -6.63 11.68 -38.16
C SER A 13 -6.82 11.46 -36.65
N ALA A 14 -7.83 10.69 -36.25
CA ALA A 14 -8.06 10.33 -34.85
C ALA A 14 -6.92 9.49 -34.26
N GLY A 15 -6.41 8.51 -35.00
CA GLY A 15 -5.27 7.68 -34.57
C GLY A 15 -3.97 8.47 -34.40
N ALA A 16 -3.71 9.47 -35.25
CA ALA A 16 -2.54 10.33 -35.14
C ALA A 16 -2.58 11.22 -33.89
N ALA A 17 -3.76 11.67 -33.45
CA ALA A 17 -3.91 12.47 -32.22
C ALA A 17 -3.66 11.64 -30.95
N ALA A 18 -4.03 10.36 -30.94
CA ALA A 18 -3.79 9.47 -29.80
C ALA A 18 -2.30 9.21 -29.54
N ALA A 19 -1.46 9.24 -30.57
CA ALA A 19 0.00 9.06 -30.42
C ALA A 19 0.69 10.23 -29.69
N TRP A 20 0.07 11.43 -29.68
CA TRP A 20 0.57 12.59 -28.93
C TRP A 20 0.12 12.60 -27.47
N ALA A 21 -0.89 11.82 -27.12
CA ALA A 21 -1.29 11.53 -25.73
C ALA A 21 -0.45 10.39 -25.15
N GLY A 22 0.87 10.40 -25.42
CA GLY A 22 1.81 9.58 -24.65
C GLY A 22 1.66 9.86 -23.14
N PRO A 23 2.16 8.97 -22.27
CA PRO A 23 2.03 9.13 -20.83
C PRO A 23 2.51 10.53 -20.44
N GLY A 24 1.57 11.42 -20.09
CA GLY A 24 1.88 12.79 -19.70
C GLY A 24 2.75 12.80 -18.44
N PRO A 25 3.30 13.95 -18.03
CA PRO A 25 4.18 14.07 -16.85
C PRO A 25 3.56 13.56 -15.53
N TYR A 26 2.25 13.31 -15.51
CA TYR A 26 1.54 12.64 -14.42
C TYR A 26 1.68 11.11 -14.36
N ALA A 27 2.28 10.48 -15.37
CA ALA A 27 2.51 9.03 -15.41
C ALA A 27 3.74 8.58 -14.61
N ALA A 28 4.54 9.51 -14.09
CA ALA A 28 5.48 9.20 -13.03
C ALA A 28 4.67 9.05 -11.74
N ALA A 29 4.11 7.86 -11.51
CA ALA A 29 3.53 7.49 -10.23
C ALA A 29 4.59 7.78 -9.14
N ALA A 30 4.41 8.88 -8.40
CA ALA A 30 5.17 9.10 -7.18
C ALA A 30 5.02 7.83 -6.32
N PRO A 31 6.09 7.36 -5.66
CA PRO A 31 5.96 6.20 -4.78
C PRO A 31 4.81 6.47 -3.82
N ALA A 32 3.80 5.59 -3.84
CA ALA A 32 2.63 5.73 -2.98
C ALA A 32 3.14 5.84 -1.53
N ARG A 33 3.08 7.05 -0.97
CA ARG A 33 3.40 7.22 0.45
C ARG A 33 2.33 6.48 1.22
N PRO A 34 2.69 5.68 2.24
CA PRO A 34 1.71 5.02 3.07
C PRO A 34 0.69 6.03 3.58
N GLY A 35 -0.57 5.86 3.18
CA GLY A 35 -1.69 6.63 3.69
C GLY A 35 -1.90 6.35 5.18
N PRO A 36 -2.67 7.20 5.89
CA PRO A 36 -2.99 6.98 7.30
C PRO A 36 -3.62 5.62 7.62
N ASN A 37 -4.26 4.99 6.63
CA ASN A 37 -4.92 3.68 6.74
C ASN A 37 -4.02 2.51 6.34
N ASP A 38 -2.78 2.77 5.93
CA ASP A 38 -1.86 1.72 5.45
C ASP A 38 -1.13 1.02 6.60
N THR A 39 -1.40 1.42 7.86
CA THR A 39 -0.87 0.78 9.06
C THR A 39 -1.98 0.19 9.92
N ILE A 40 -1.87 -1.10 10.22
CA ILE A 40 -2.72 -1.83 11.16
C ILE A 40 -2.05 -1.83 12.54
N GLY A 41 -2.74 -1.26 13.53
CA GLY A 41 -2.35 -1.34 14.93
C GLY A 41 -2.78 -2.65 15.56
N LEU A 42 -1.83 -3.42 16.10
CA LEU A 42 -2.10 -4.69 16.80
C LEU A 42 -1.93 -4.55 18.31
N GLY A 43 -2.77 -5.24 19.06
CA GLY A 43 -2.62 -5.45 20.51
C GLY A 43 -2.33 -6.91 20.81
N LEU A 44 -1.37 -7.19 21.70
CA LEU A 44 -1.07 -8.55 22.14
C LEU A 44 -1.63 -8.80 23.55
N ILE A 45 -2.53 -9.77 23.69
CA ILE A 45 -3.01 -10.26 24.99
C ILE A 45 -2.38 -11.63 25.24
N GLY A 46 -1.68 -11.76 26.36
CA GLY A 46 -0.86 -12.93 26.68
C GLY A 46 0.51 -12.86 26.01
N CYS A 47 1.46 -12.24 26.71
CA CYS A 47 2.84 -12.00 26.30
C CYS A 47 3.79 -13.15 26.71
N GLY A 48 3.27 -14.36 26.85
CA GLY A 48 4.05 -15.56 27.15
C GLY A 48 4.98 -15.99 26.00
N ALA A 49 5.49 -17.24 26.07
CA ALA A 49 6.51 -17.73 25.14
C ALA A 49 6.12 -17.60 23.66
N ARG A 50 4.89 -17.95 23.27
CA ARG A 50 4.43 -17.84 21.87
C ARG A 50 4.31 -16.39 21.41
N GLY A 51 3.73 -15.52 22.26
CA GLY A 51 3.58 -14.10 21.96
C GLY A 51 4.93 -13.46 21.62
N ARG A 52 5.90 -13.59 22.53
CA ARG A 52 7.21 -12.95 22.37
C ARG A 52 8.14 -13.65 21.39
N LYS A 53 8.16 -14.98 21.34
CA LYS A 53 9.13 -15.72 20.50
C LYS A 53 8.63 -15.99 19.09
N ARG A 54 7.32 -15.85 18.81
CA ARG A 54 6.76 -16.16 17.50
C ARG A 54 5.93 -15.02 16.93
N PHE A 55 4.96 -14.49 17.67
CA PHE A 55 4.03 -13.51 17.10
C PHE A 55 4.65 -12.13 16.96
N ILE A 56 5.31 -11.61 17.99
CA ILE A 56 5.96 -10.29 17.92
C ILE A 56 6.98 -10.24 16.76
N PRO A 57 7.94 -11.19 16.63
CA PRO A 57 8.89 -11.18 15.52
C PRO A 57 8.20 -11.26 14.16
N TYR A 58 7.26 -12.19 13.99
CA TYR A 58 6.57 -12.42 12.72
C TYR A 58 5.78 -11.20 12.25
N TYR A 59 5.03 -10.56 13.14
CA TYR A 59 4.21 -9.41 12.79
C TYR A 59 5.00 -8.10 12.65
N ASN A 60 6.14 -7.96 13.34
CA ASN A 60 7.05 -6.83 13.13
C ASN A 60 7.74 -6.86 11.75
N GLU A 61 7.84 -8.03 11.13
CA GLU A 61 8.35 -8.19 9.76
C GLU A 61 7.29 -7.88 8.69
N GLN A 62 6.00 -7.76 9.07
CA GLN A 62 4.94 -7.49 8.10
C GLN A 62 4.87 -5.99 7.77
N PRO A 63 4.86 -5.62 6.47
CA PRO A 63 4.71 -4.22 6.09
C PRO A 63 3.34 -3.68 6.54
N GLY A 64 3.34 -2.45 7.05
CA GLY A 64 2.10 -1.81 7.49
C GLY A 64 1.51 -2.41 8.78
N VAL A 65 2.30 -3.11 9.60
CA VAL A 65 1.83 -3.64 10.89
C VAL A 65 2.67 -3.09 12.03
N ARG A 66 2.03 -2.71 13.13
CA ARG A 66 2.72 -2.25 14.33
C ARG A 66 1.98 -2.68 15.60
N PHE A 67 2.70 -3.24 16.56
CA PHE A 67 2.16 -3.41 17.92
C PHE A 67 2.03 -2.06 18.62
N THR A 68 0.85 -1.77 19.15
CA THR A 68 0.50 -0.51 19.82
C THR A 68 0.20 -0.69 21.31
N ALA A 69 -0.13 -1.91 21.73
CA ALA A 69 -0.44 -2.25 23.10
C ALA A 69 -0.10 -3.70 23.42
N VAL A 70 0.17 -3.96 24.70
CA VAL A 70 0.33 -5.31 25.24
C VAL A 70 -0.37 -5.46 26.58
N CYS A 71 -0.83 -6.67 26.88
CA CYS A 71 -1.52 -7.03 28.11
C CYS A 71 -1.07 -8.43 28.58
N ASP A 72 -0.73 -8.55 29.85
CA ASP A 72 -0.48 -9.83 30.52
C ASP A 72 -0.70 -9.67 32.03
N VAL A 73 -1.22 -10.72 32.68
CA VAL A 73 -1.37 -10.77 34.14
C VAL A 73 -0.03 -10.98 34.85
N ASN A 74 0.93 -11.60 34.17
CA ASN A 74 2.27 -11.80 34.65
C ASN A 74 3.10 -10.55 34.34
N ALA A 75 3.45 -9.79 35.39
CA ALA A 75 4.20 -8.53 35.27
C ALA A 75 5.52 -8.68 34.50
N LYS A 76 6.23 -9.81 34.68
CA LYS A 76 7.47 -10.08 33.91
C LYS A 76 7.17 -10.17 32.42
N TYR A 77 6.12 -10.88 32.02
CA TYR A 77 5.77 -11.04 30.61
C TYR A 77 5.17 -9.77 30.01
N LEU A 78 4.42 -8.99 30.79
CA LEU A 78 3.96 -7.67 30.39
C LEU A 78 5.16 -6.77 30.05
N GLU A 79 6.14 -6.68 30.94
CA GLU A 79 7.33 -5.85 30.74
C GLU A 79 8.22 -6.35 29.59
N GLU A 80 8.36 -7.66 29.43
CA GLU A 80 9.08 -8.23 28.28
C GLU A 80 8.34 -8.01 26.95
N GLY A 81 7.02 -7.94 26.94
CA GLY A 81 6.20 -7.69 25.75
C GLY A 81 6.15 -6.22 25.32
N ARG A 82 6.48 -5.28 26.22
CA ARG A 82 6.54 -3.83 25.93
C ARG A 82 7.79 -3.40 25.16
N ARG A 83 8.81 -4.25 25.13
CA ARG A 83 10.10 -4.01 24.47
C ARG A 83 10.03 -4.33 22.99
#